data_AF-A0A662CBM9-F1
#
_entry.id   AF-A0A662CBM9-F1
#
_cell.length_a   1.000
_cell.length_b   1.000
_cell.length_c   1.000
_cell.angle_alpha   90.00
_cell.angle_beta   90.00
_cell.angle_gamma   90.00
#
_symmetry.space_group_name_H-M   'P 1'
#
loop_
_entity.id
_entity.type
_entity.pdbx_description
1 polymer ?
#
loop_
_entity_poly.entity_id
_entity_poly.type
_entity_poly.pdbx_seq_one_letter_code
_entity_poly.pdbx_strand_id
1 'polypeptide(L)'
;MMKVLRRIIPVAALIAGLLYMTSCEKDYSEQYSINQEQRFFDIYVGANYPDAVPQASGLIYVENKEGSGDMPGDSTWVLIEHVAYMLNNNQVYETYIERVAIDNRIQDTSALYGPYKIRNGLYNDGFTEGLNMMREGGEATLLFTSDLGYGATNTGKVTAYSSLKYELILLELLGEDIEEYEATKIVSYTDTIVGVDTIYDALEDVTMYYVVDESTDGPPVAIDSTVQIAYKGYLTDGRVFDQTVGENYYEFVVGDYTAETSPIRGWHLGLERFKEGEKGRLIIPYLLAYGAYGKYTSLGNVAIPPYETLVFDVEVISVEPEDDDEIHPDTEE
;
A
#
# COMPACT_ATOMS: atom_id res chain seq x y z
N MET A 1 -1.92 4.09 -91.83
CA MET A 1 -1.45 5.50 -91.88
C MET A 1 -2.49 6.37 -91.20
N MET A 2 -2.32 6.69 -89.92
CA MET A 2 -2.73 7.95 -89.25
C MET A 2 -2.62 7.77 -87.73
N LYS A 3 -1.70 8.53 -87.13
CA LYS A 3 -1.62 8.80 -85.68
C LYS A 3 -2.69 9.84 -85.35
N VAL A 4 -3.41 9.67 -84.25
CA VAL A 4 -4.00 10.79 -83.49
C VAL A 4 -3.78 10.54 -82.00
N LEU A 5 -3.24 11.57 -81.36
CA LEU A 5 -2.77 11.66 -79.98
C LEU A 5 -3.91 12.03 -79.01
N ARG A 6 -3.62 11.86 -77.70
CA ARG A 6 -4.10 12.64 -76.52
C ARG A 6 -5.45 12.26 -75.88
N ARG A 7 -5.40 11.73 -74.65
CA ARG A 7 -5.37 12.48 -73.36
C ARG A 7 -5.26 11.50 -72.18
N ILE A 8 -4.28 11.71 -71.31
CA ILE A 8 -4.19 11.07 -69.99
C ILE A 8 -4.99 11.94 -69.02
N ILE A 9 -5.99 11.36 -68.35
CA ILE A 9 -6.69 11.95 -67.21
C ILE A 9 -6.12 11.27 -65.97
N PRO A 10 -5.58 12.00 -64.97
CA PRO A 10 -5.22 11.37 -63.71
C PRO A 10 -6.51 11.10 -62.91
N VAL A 11 -6.78 9.83 -62.61
CA VAL A 11 -7.76 9.46 -61.59
C VAL A 11 -7.11 9.76 -60.23
N ALA A 12 -7.27 10.99 -59.77
CA ALA A 12 -7.08 11.34 -58.37
C ALA A 12 -8.47 11.56 -57.78
N ALA A 13 -9.03 10.52 -57.16
CA ALA A 13 -10.28 10.64 -56.43
C ALA A 13 -10.32 9.65 -55.25
N LEU A 14 -10.60 10.21 -54.07
CA LEU A 14 -11.28 9.59 -52.93
C LEU A 14 -10.50 8.58 -52.07
N ILE A 15 -9.48 9.08 -51.33
CA ILE A 15 -9.16 8.56 -49.99
C ILE A 15 -8.81 9.75 -49.08
N ALA A 16 -9.80 10.59 -48.75
CA ALA A 16 -9.62 11.70 -47.80
C ALA A 16 -10.92 12.04 -47.05
N GLY A 17 -11.72 11.03 -46.70
CA GLY A 17 -13.06 11.25 -46.11
C GLY A 17 -13.48 10.22 -45.06
N LEU A 18 -12.54 9.53 -44.42
CA LEU A 18 -12.87 8.55 -43.37
C LEU A 18 -12.20 8.78 -42.01
N LEU A 19 -11.54 9.92 -41.80
CA LEU A 19 -10.81 10.22 -40.55
C LEU A 19 -11.42 11.34 -39.69
N TYR A 20 -12.59 11.90 -40.06
CA TYR A 20 -13.25 12.97 -39.29
C TYR A 20 -14.50 12.54 -38.52
N MET A 21 -15.00 11.32 -38.71
CA MET A 21 -16.24 10.86 -38.04
C MET A 21 -15.98 10.18 -36.69
N THR A 22 -14.77 9.65 -36.45
CA THR A 22 -14.44 8.91 -35.22
C THR A 22 -14.21 9.80 -34.00
N SER A 23 -13.80 11.05 -34.21
CA SER A 23 -13.57 12.02 -33.12
C SER A 23 -14.88 12.50 -32.52
N CYS A 24 -15.81 12.97 -33.36
CA CYS A 24 -17.09 13.50 -32.88
C CYS A 24 -17.96 12.46 -32.15
N GLU A 25 -17.87 11.18 -32.52
CA GLU A 25 -18.62 10.10 -31.86
C GLU A 25 -18.04 9.78 -30.48
N LYS A 26 -16.71 9.80 -30.33
CA LYS A 26 -16.05 9.63 -29.04
C LYS A 26 -16.41 10.78 -28.09
N ASP A 27 -16.30 12.02 -28.58
CA ASP A 27 -16.63 13.23 -27.80
C ASP A 27 -18.11 13.24 -27.37
N TYR A 28 -19.02 12.79 -28.24
CA TYR A 28 -20.45 12.67 -27.91
C TYR A 28 -20.71 11.58 -26.85
N SER A 29 -20.04 10.43 -26.95
CA SER A 29 -20.21 9.31 -26.00
C SER A 29 -19.69 9.62 -24.60
N GLU A 30 -18.60 10.39 -24.51
CA GLU A 30 -18.01 10.88 -23.27
C GLU A 30 -18.93 11.92 -22.62
N GLN A 31 -19.34 12.95 -23.37
CA GLN A 31 -20.27 13.94 -22.87
C GLN A 31 -21.61 13.32 -22.42
N TYR A 32 -22.09 12.30 -23.12
CA TYR A 32 -23.28 11.56 -22.72
C TYR A 32 -23.08 10.88 -21.35
N SER A 33 -21.94 10.22 -21.14
CA SER A 33 -21.60 9.55 -19.88
C SER A 33 -21.52 10.53 -18.71
N ILE A 34 -20.82 11.65 -18.89
CA ILE A 34 -20.72 12.73 -17.90
C ILE A 34 -22.11 13.29 -17.53
N ASN A 35 -22.96 13.53 -18.54
CA ASN A 35 -24.32 14.03 -18.29
C ASN A 35 -25.21 13.01 -17.56
N GLN A 36 -25.06 11.71 -17.84
CA GLN A 36 -25.80 10.67 -17.11
C GLN A 36 -25.31 10.55 -15.66
N GLU A 37 -23.99 10.60 -15.46
CA GLU A 37 -23.38 10.59 -14.15
C GLU A 37 -23.88 11.77 -13.32
N GLN A 38 -23.74 13.01 -13.81
CA GLN A 38 -24.17 14.20 -13.09
C GLN A 38 -25.65 14.13 -12.71
N ARG A 39 -26.51 13.71 -13.65
CA ARG A 39 -27.94 13.57 -13.39
C ARG A 39 -28.22 12.53 -12.30
N PHE A 40 -27.52 11.40 -12.31
CA PHE A 40 -27.65 10.39 -11.26
C PHE A 40 -27.18 10.95 -9.91
N PHE A 41 -26.03 11.61 -9.89
CA PHE A 41 -25.44 12.21 -8.70
C PHE A 41 -26.38 13.23 -8.06
N ASP A 42 -26.93 14.17 -8.84
CA ASP A 42 -27.87 15.19 -8.36
C ASP A 42 -29.12 14.57 -7.72
N ILE A 43 -29.68 13.52 -8.36
CA ILE A 43 -30.85 12.80 -7.83
C ILE A 43 -30.49 12.09 -6.53
N TYR A 44 -29.34 11.41 -6.48
CA TYR A 44 -28.89 10.69 -5.29
C TYR A 44 -28.63 11.65 -4.12
N VAL A 45 -27.89 12.72 -4.35
CA VAL A 45 -27.60 13.74 -3.33
C VAL A 45 -28.89 14.41 -2.86
N GLY A 46 -29.76 14.85 -3.77
CA GLY A 46 -31.03 15.47 -3.40
C GLY A 46 -31.98 14.56 -2.61
N ALA A 47 -31.92 13.25 -2.83
CA ALA A 47 -32.75 12.28 -2.11
C ALA A 47 -32.19 11.89 -0.74
N ASN A 48 -30.86 11.80 -0.59
CA ASN A 48 -30.21 11.26 0.61
C ASN A 48 -29.57 12.35 1.50
N TYR A 49 -29.22 13.50 0.92
CA TYR A 49 -28.55 14.62 1.57
C TYR A 49 -29.21 15.95 1.14
N PRO A 50 -30.51 16.14 1.41
CA PRO A 50 -31.27 17.29 0.87
C PRO A 50 -30.78 18.65 1.36
N ASP A 51 -30.11 18.70 2.50
CA ASP A 51 -29.56 19.92 3.11
C ASP A 51 -28.08 20.15 2.76
N ALA A 52 -27.45 19.22 2.03
CA ALA A 52 -26.05 19.35 1.66
C ALA A 52 -25.84 20.45 0.62
N VAL A 53 -24.81 21.27 0.85
CA VAL A 53 -24.42 22.36 -0.04
C VAL A 53 -23.12 21.96 -0.75
N PRO A 54 -23.08 21.93 -2.09
CA PRO A 54 -21.86 21.63 -2.81
C PRO A 54 -20.80 22.71 -2.62
N GLN A 55 -19.55 22.27 -2.50
CA GLN A 55 -18.38 23.14 -2.62
C GLN A 55 -18.24 23.65 -4.05
N ALA A 56 -17.36 24.63 -4.26
CA ALA A 56 -17.14 25.22 -5.59
C ALA A 56 -16.67 24.19 -6.63
N SER A 57 -15.97 23.14 -6.20
CA SER A 57 -15.54 22.00 -7.02
C SER A 57 -16.69 21.05 -7.40
N GLY A 58 -17.81 21.09 -6.69
CA GLY A 58 -18.89 20.11 -6.77
C GLY A 58 -18.82 19.02 -5.69
N LEU A 59 -17.76 18.99 -4.86
CA LEU A 59 -17.69 18.10 -3.70
C LEU A 59 -18.87 18.34 -2.75
N ILE A 60 -19.51 17.26 -2.32
CA ILE A 60 -20.43 17.26 -1.19
C ILE A 60 -19.65 16.77 0.04
N TYR A 61 -19.47 17.67 1.00
CA TYR A 61 -18.89 17.36 2.31
C TYR A 61 -19.99 17.32 3.37
N VAL A 62 -20.13 16.20 4.06
CA VAL A 62 -21.06 16.04 5.18
C VAL A 62 -20.25 15.71 6.42
N GLU A 63 -20.19 16.66 7.35
CA GLU A 63 -19.59 16.43 8.66
C GLU A 63 -20.53 15.55 9.50
N ASN A 64 -20.10 14.32 9.79
CA ASN A 64 -20.84 13.41 10.64
C ASN A 64 -20.50 13.65 12.13
N LYS A 65 -19.24 14.02 12.39
CA LYS A 65 -18.72 14.37 13.70
C LYS A 65 -17.53 15.31 13.55
N GLU A 66 -17.62 16.46 14.20
CA GLU A 66 -16.52 17.43 14.25
C GLU A 66 -15.34 16.86 15.05
N GLY A 67 -14.13 16.94 14.47
CA GLY A 67 -12.89 16.60 15.14
C GLY A 67 -12.38 17.74 16.03
N SER A 68 -11.57 17.42 17.04
CA SER A 68 -11.06 18.41 17.99
C SER A 68 -9.62 18.83 17.74
N GLY A 69 -8.87 18.08 16.93
CA GLY A 69 -7.48 18.41 16.65
C GLY A 69 -7.31 19.34 15.45
N ASP A 70 -6.09 19.33 14.93
CA ASP A 70 -5.70 20.16 13.80
C ASP A 70 -6.27 19.61 12.48
N MET A 71 -6.29 20.48 11.47
CA MET A 71 -6.63 20.09 10.11
C MET A 71 -5.36 19.57 9.43
N PRO A 72 -5.42 18.52 8.59
CA PRO A 72 -4.27 18.06 7.85
C PRO A 72 -3.78 19.16 6.90
N GLY A 73 -2.48 19.42 6.91
CA GLY A 73 -1.86 20.26 5.88
C GLY A 73 -1.72 19.51 4.56
N ASP A 74 -1.36 20.24 3.51
CA ASP A 74 -0.93 19.63 2.25
C ASP A 74 0.23 18.67 2.52
N SER A 75 0.25 17.51 1.87
CA SER A 75 1.33 16.52 2.04
C SER A 75 1.52 15.94 3.45
N THR A 76 0.68 16.31 4.43
CA THR A 76 0.71 15.72 5.78
C THR A 76 0.36 14.23 5.71
N TRP A 77 1.11 13.41 6.44
CA TRP A 77 0.75 12.02 6.64
C TRP A 77 -0.34 11.91 7.69
N VAL A 78 -1.35 11.07 7.41
CA VAL A 78 -2.49 10.87 8.30
C VAL A 78 -2.78 9.40 8.45
N LEU A 79 -3.37 9.05 9.60
CA LEU A 79 -3.94 7.73 9.85
C LEU A 79 -5.45 7.83 9.72
N ILE A 80 -6.04 6.96 8.89
CA ILE A 80 -7.47 6.97 8.60
C ILE A 80 -8.10 5.59 8.72
N GLU A 81 -9.42 5.59 8.87
CA GLU A 81 -10.29 4.47 8.50
C GLU A 81 -11.27 4.94 7.44
N HIS A 82 -11.55 4.08 6.45
CA HIS A 82 -12.50 4.43 5.41
C HIS A 82 -13.27 3.25 4.83
N VAL A 83 -14.42 3.57 4.25
CA VAL A 83 -15.15 2.72 3.31
C VAL A 83 -15.42 3.51 2.04
N ALA A 84 -14.92 3.02 0.90
CA ALA A 84 -15.09 3.66 -0.39
C ALA A 84 -16.12 2.92 -1.26
N TYR A 85 -17.08 3.68 -1.78
CA TYR A 85 -18.21 3.18 -2.56
C TYR A 85 -18.20 3.76 -3.97
N MET A 86 -18.56 2.92 -4.95
CA MET A 86 -19.07 3.38 -6.24
C MET A 86 -20.58 3.65 -6.08
N LEU A 87 -21.01 4.90 -6.26
CA LEU A 87 -22.39 5.31 -5.97
C LEU A 87 -23.41 4.76 -6.98
N ASN A 88 -23.02 4.64 -8.25
CA ASN A 88 -23.87 4.16 -9.34
C ASN A 88 -24.48 2.77 -9.08
N ASN A 89 -23.80 1.91 -8.31
CA ASN A 89 -24.28 0.58 -7.93
C ASN A 89 -24.24 0.33 -6.41
N ASN A 90 -23.87 1.34 -5.61
CA ASN A 90 -23.68 1.25 -4.16
C ASN A 90 -22.74 0.12 -3.71
N GLN A 91 -21.71 -0.18 -4.51
CA GLN A 91 -20.74 -1.24 -4.24
C GLN A 91 -19.53 -0.68 -3.47
N VAL A 92 -19.16 -1.33 -2.36
CA VAL A 92 -17.86 -1.10 -1.71
C VAL A 92 -16.76 -1.66 -2.61
N TYR A 93 -15.78 -0.84 -2.97
CA TYR A 93 -14.63 -1.26 -3.80
C TYR A 93 -13.30 -1.23 -3.05
N GLU A 94 -13.23 -0.53 -1.92
CA GLU A 94 -12.05 -0.48 -1.07
C GLU A 94 -12.43 -0.19 0.39
N THR A 95 -11.82 -0.93 1.32
CA THR A 95 -11.83 -0.66 2.75
C THR A 95 -10.73 -1.48 3.43
N TYR A 96 -10.20 -0.96 4.52
CA TYR A 96 -9.32 -1.72 5.43
C TYR A 96 -10.04 -2.08 6.73
N ILE A 97 -11.37 -1.95 6.80
CA ILE A 97 -12.18 -2.47 7.91
C ILE A 97 -12.56 -3.92 7.58
N GLU A 98 -11.93 -4.89 8.26
CA GLU A 98 -12.03 -6.32 7.92
C GLU A 98 -13.49 -6.79 7.82
N ARG A 99 -14.32 -6.41 8.79
CA ARG A 99 -15.73 -6.81 8.81
C ARG A 99 -16.48 -6.32 7.57
N VAL A 100 -16.24 -5.08 7.16
CA VAL A 100 -16.86 -4.48 5.98
C VAL A 100 -16.37 -5.20 4.72
N ALA A 101 -15.09 -5.53 4.64
CA ALA A 101 -14.52 -6.28 3.52
C ALA A 101 -15.14 -7.69 3.39
N ILE A 102 -15.32 -8.40 4.50
CA ILE A 102 -16.00 -9.71 4.56
C ILE A 102 -17.45 -9.59 4.11
N ASP A 103 -18.20 -8.66 4.70
CA ASP A 103 -19.64 -8.51 4.43
C ASP A 103 -19.89 -8.10 2.96
N ASN A 104 -18.94 -7.42 2.32
CA ASN A 104 -18.98 -7.05 0.90
C ASN A 104 -18.27 -8.04 -0.03
N ARG A 105 -17.72 -9.15 0.48
CA ARG A 105 -17.00 -10.19 -0.29
C ARG A 105 -15.82 -9.66 -1.10
N ILE A 106 -15.13 -8.66 -0.57
CA ILE A 106 -13.89 -8.10 -1.13
C ILE A 106 -12.67 -8.36 -0.24
N GLN A 107 -12.82 -9.27 0.74
CA GLN A 107 -11.73 -9.62 1.64
C GLN A 107 -10.55 -10.21 0.86
N ASP A 108 -9.39 -9.59 1.07
CA ASP A 108 -8.06 -10.10 0.74
C ASP A 108 -7.39 -10.61 2.01
N THR A 109 -7.09 -11.90 2.09
CA THR A 109 -6.49 -12.52 3.28
C THR A 109 -5.00 -12.22 3.43
N SER A 110 -4.38 -11.63 2.42
CA SER A 110 -2.98 -11.20 2.45
C SER A 110 -2.83 -9.70 2.75
N ALA A 111 -3.95 -8.98 2.93
CA ALA A 111 -3.94 -7.56 3.28
C ALA A 111 -3.91 -7.35 4.79
N LEU A 112 -3.31 -6.23 5.20
CA LEU A 112 -3.32 -5.77 6.57
C LEU A 112 -4.58 -4.93 6.82
N TYR A 113 -5.50 -5.44 7.62
CA TYR A 113 -6.70 -4.69 8.04
C TYR A 113 -6.43 -3.78 9.24
N GLY A 114 -7.24 -2.75 9.38
CA GLY A 114 -7.17 -1.72 10.42
C GLY A 114 -6.80 -0.34 9.87
N PRO A 115 -6.51 0.62 10.76
CA PRO A 115 -6.10 1.96 10.38
C PRO A 115 -4.95 1.97 9.38
N TYR A 116 -5.08 2.81 8.36
CA TYR A 116 -4.13 2.87 7.26
C TYR A 116 -3.54 4.28 7.12
N LYS A 117 -2.22 4.32 6.91
CA LYS A 117 -1.43 5.53 6.77
C LYS A 117 -1.45 6.01 5.32
N ILE A 118 -1.79 7.27 5.09
CA ILE A 118 -1.75 7.88 3.76
C ILE A 118 -1.08 9.24 3.80
N ARG A 119 -0.48 9.63 2.67
CA ARG A 119 0.01 10.99 2.47
C ARG A 119 -1.07 11.81 1.78
N ASN A 120 -1.51 12.88 2.43
CA ASN A 120 -2.51 13.78 1.88
C ASN A 120 -2.04 14.39 0.56
N GLY A 121 -2.96 14.59 -0.39
CA GLY A 121 -2.68 15.14 -1.72
C GLY A 121 -2.11 14.14 -2.74
N LEU A 122 -1.99 12.85 -2.42
CA LEU A 122 -1.61 11.81 -3.39
C LEU A 122 -2.78 10.99 -3.94
N TYR A 123 -4.00 11.25 -3.45
CA TYR A 123 -5.23 10.60 -3.89
C TYR A 123 -5.94 11.45 -4.96
N ASN A 124 -7.19 11.12 -5.28
CA ASN A 124 -8.01 11.95 -6.17
C ASN A 124 -8.37 13.30 -5.52
N ASP A 125 -8.74 14.28 -6.36
CA ASP A 125 -8.98 15.66 -5.94
C ASP A 125 -10.12 15.78 -4.92
N GLY A 126 -11.20 15.02 -5.11
CA GLY A 126 -12.36 15.05 -4.20
C GLY A 126 -12.04 14.49 -2.82
N PHE A 127 -11.25 13.42 -2.74
CA PHE A 127 -10.75 12.88 -1.48
C PHE A 127 -9.81 13.86 -0.79
N THR A 128 -8.86 14.44 -1.54
CA THR A 128 -7.89 15.42 -1.02
C THR A 128 -8.58 16.67 -0.48
N GLU A 129 -9.51 17.25 -1.25
CA GLU A 129 -10.29 18.42 -0.82
C GLU A 129 -11.10 18.09 0.44
N GLY A 130 -11.79 16.94 0.47
CA GLY A 130 -12.56 16.51 1.63
C GLY A 130 -11.72 16.29 2.87
N LEU A 131 -10.54 15.66 2.74
CA LEU A 131 -9.62 15.46 3.85
C LEU A 131 -9.09 16.79 4.41
N ASN A 132 -8.80 17.77 3.55
CA ASN A 132 -8.41 19.14 3.95
C ASN A 132 -9.50 19.91 4.71
N MET A 133 -10.75 19.46 4.66
CA MET A 133 -11.86 20.03 5.42
C MET A 133 -12.05 19.37 6.79
N MET A 134 -11.42 18.21 7.04
CA MET A 134 -11.57 17.47 8.29
C MET A 134 -10.62 17.98 9.39
N ARG A 135 -10.96 17.65 10.64
CA ARG A 135 -10.10 17.78 11.82
C ARG A 135 -9.79 16.42 12.40
N GLU A 136 -8.62 16.27 12.99
CA GLU A 136 -8.24 15.05 13.73
C GLU A 136 -9.32 14.66 14.76
N GLY A 137 -9.68 13.38 14.76
CA GLY A 137 -10.77 12.79 15.55
C GLY A 137 -12.18 12.91 14.92
N GLY A 138 -12.28 13.57 13.77
CA GLY A 138 -13.51 13.82 13.04
C GLY A 138 -13.93 12.69 12.09
N GLU A 139 -15.21 12.71 11.73
CA GLU A 139 -15.84 11.74 10.82
C GLU A 139 -16.63 12.51 9.75
N ALA A 140 -16.44 12.14 8.48
CA ALA A 140 -17.09 12.82 7.37
C ALA A 140 -17.51 11.84 6.27
N THR A 141 -18.54 12.23 5.53
CA THR A 141 -18.93 11.60 4.27
C THR A 141 -18.60 12.55 3.13
N LEU A 142 -17.81 12.06 2.17
CA LEU A 142 -17.45 12.77 0.94
C LEU A 142 -18.24 12.17 -0.22
N LEU A 143 -18.91 12.99 -1.04
CA LEU A 143 -19.51 12.53 -2.29
C LEU A 143 -19.09 13.44 -3.44
N PHE A 144 -18.67 12.85 -4.56
CA PHE A 144 -18.27 13.61 -5.73
C PHE A 144 -18.38 12.79 -7.00
N THR A 145 -18.47 13.47 -8.15
CA THR A 145 -18.47 12.86 -9.47
C THR A 145 -17.06 12.44 -9.90
N SER A 146 -16.97 11.69 -10.99
CA SER A 146 -15.73 11.15 -11.53
C SER A 146 -14.72 12.24 -11.93
N ASP A 147 -15.15 13.46 -12.22
CA ASP A 147 -14.27 14.61 -12.50
C ASP A 147 -13.34 14.94 -11.32
N LEU A 148 -13.78 14.73 -10.08
CA LEU A 148 -12.95 14.83 -8.87
C LEU A 148 -12.38 13.47 -8.44
N GLY A 149 -12.71 12.39 -9.17
CA GLY A 149 -12.32 11.01 -8.91
C GLY A 149 -11.37 10.47 -9.98
N TYR A 150 -11.80 9.42 -10.69
CA TYR A 150 -10.98 8.72 -11.69
C TYR A 150 -11.36 9.04 -13.15
N GLY A 151 -12.32 9.94 -13.37
CA GLY A 151 -12.81 10.36 -14.68
C GLY A 151 -13.17 9.18 -15.59
N ALA A 152 -12.66 9.22 -16.82
CA ALA A 152 -12.87 8.18 -17.83
C ALA A 152 -12.05 6.88 -17.63
N THR A 153 -11.21 6.81 -16.59
CA THR A 153 -10.32 5.68 -16.35
C THR A 153 -11.04 4.53 -15.64
N ASN A 154 -10.81 3.30 -16.11
CA ASN A 154 -11.15 2.10 -15.35
C ASN A 154 -9.88 1.61 -14.62
N THR A 155 -9.93 1.59 -13.28
CA THR A 155 -8.78 1.20 -12.43
C THR A 155 -8.73 -0.30 -12.13
N GLY A 156 -9.68 -1.07 -12.65
CA GLY A 156 -9.93 -2.46 -12.26
C GLY A 156 -10.85 -2.58 -11.04
N LYS A 157 -10.77 -1.64 -10.08
CA LYS A 157 -11.68 -1.54 -8.91
C LYS A 157 -12.83 -0.57 -9.14
N VAL A 158 -12.57 0.52 -9.85
CA VAL A 158 -13.53 1.59 -10.14
C VAL A 158 -13.74 1.70 -11.65
N THR A 159 -15.01 1.69 -12.07
CA THR A 159 -15.38 1.86 -13.47
C THR A 159 -15.32 3.33 -13.91
N ALA A 160 -15.07 3.58 -15.19
CA ALA A 160 -15.09 4.92 -15.77
C ALA A 160 -16.42 5.65 -15.46
N TYR A 161 -16.34 6.96 -15.23
CA TYR A 161 -17.47 7.84 -14.93
C TYR A 161 -18.33 7.40 -13.73
N SER A 162 -17.67 6.84 -12.70
CA SER A 162 -18.33 6.47 -11.46
C SER A 162 -18.18 7.59 -10.43
N SER A 163 -19.31 8.09 -9.93
CA SER A 163 -19.32 8.95 -8.76
C SER A 163 -18.98 8.13 -7.53
N LEU A 164 -18.24 8.74 -6.61
CA LEU A 164 -17.69 8.07 -5.44
C LEU A 164 -18.32 8.62 -4.16
N LYS A 165 -18.41 7.74 -3.17
CA LYS A 165 -18.68 8.12 -1.78
C LYS A 165 -17.59 7.54 -0.89
N TYR A 166 -17.03 8.36 -0.02
CA TYR A 166 -16.14 7.91 1.05
C TYR A 166 -16.81 8.18 2.39
N GLU A 167 -16.90 7.17 3.23
CA GLU A 167 -17.14 7.32 4.66
C GLU A 167 -15.76 7.28 5.33
N LEU A 168 -15.35 8.37 5.98
CA LEU A 168 -13.97 8.61 6.39
C LEU A 168 -13.91 9.00 7.87
N ILE A 169 -12.96 8.42 8.59
CA ILE A 169 -12.57 8.78 9.94
C ILE A 169 -11.11 9.22 9.90
N LEU A 170 -10.83 10.46 10.32
CA LEU A 170 -9.46 10.95 10.47
C LEU A 170 -9.01 10.71 11.91
N LEU A 171 -8.14 9.72 12.10
CA LEU A 171 -7.75 9.27 13.44
C LEU A 171 -6.62 10.11 14.04
N GLU A 172 -5.56 10.34 13.26
CA GLU A 172 -4.32 10.97 13.73
C GLU A 172 -3.62 11.69 12.58
N LEU A 173 -3.04 12.86 12.86
CA LEU A 173 -2.04 13.50 12.02
C LEU A 173 -0.66 12.99 12.41
N LEU A 174 0.03 12.32 11.49
CA LEU A 174 1.36 11.77 11.73
C LEU A 174 2.47 12.81 11.48
N GLY A 175 2.13 13.97 10.91
CA GLY A 175 3.05 15.05 10.57
C GLY A 175 3.54 14.99 9.11
N GLU A 176 4.41 15.93 8.75
CA GLU A 176 5.02 15.99 7.41
C GLU A 176 6.27 15.10 7.31
N ASP A 177 6.99 14.94 8.41
CA ASP A 177 8.18 14.08 8.52
C ASP A 177 7.80 12.70 9.04
N ILE A 178 7.53 11.79 8.10
CA ILE A 178 7.13 10.43 8.43
C ILE A 178 8.28 9.58 9.00
N GLU A 179 9.52 9.95 8.70
CA GLU A 179 10.71 9.26 9.21
C GLU A 179 10.92 9.61 10.69
N GLU A 180 10.74 10.88 11.07
CA GLU A 180 10.74 11.30 12.48
C GLU A 180 9.61 10.63 13.28
N TYR A 181 8.41 10.53 12.69
CA TYR A 181 7.29 9.82 13.30
C TYR A 181 7.63 8.35 13.55
N GLU A 182 8.18 7.66 12.55
CA GLU A 182 8.58 6.26 12.67
C GLU A 182 9.66 6.07 13.75
N ALA A 183 10.72 6.89 13.73
CA ALA A 183 11.79 6.85 14.74
C ALA A 183 11.23 7.04 16.16
N THR A 184 10.27 7.96 16.34
CA THR A 184 9.59 8.18 17.62
C THR A 184 8.79 6.97 18.08
N LYS A 185 8.11 6.27 17.15
CA LYS A 185 7.41 5.02 17.45
C LYS A 185 8.36 3.90 17.86
N ILE A 186 9.52 3.78 17.20
CA ILE A 186 10.54 2.79 17.57
C ILE A 186 11.04 3.03 19.00
N VAL A 187 11.37 4.27 19.36
CA VAL A 187 11.80 4.62 20.73
C VAL A 187 10.70 4.29 21.73
N SER A 188 9.47 4.73 21.46
CA SER A 188 8.31 4.45 22.32
C SER A 188 8.06 2.96 22.51
N TYR A 189 8.28 2.16 21.45
CA TYR A 189 8.11 0.70 21.50
C TYR A 189 9.24 0.03 22.28
N THR A 190 10.50 0.40 22.01
CA THR A 190 11.68 -0.20 22.67
C THR A 190 11.77 0.15 24.15
N ASP A 191 11.28 1.32 24.58
CA ASP A 191 11.13 1.69 25.99
C ASP A 191 10.21 0.73 26.78
N THR A 192 9.35 -0.03 26.10
CA THR A 192 8.49 -1.05 26.73
C THR A 192 9.19 -2.39 26.96
N ILE A 193 10.41 -2.56 26.42
CA ILE A 193 11.13 -3.82 26.40
C ILE A 193 12.40 -3.70 27.23
N VAL A 194 12.65 -4.68 28.11
CA VAL A 194 13.86 -4.73 28.92
C VAL A 194 14.97 -5.45 28.15
N GLY A 195 16.20 -4.92 28.22
CA GLY A 195 17.38 -5.60 27.67
C GLY A 195 17.57 -5.44 26.16
N VAL A 196 16.96 -4.41 25.57
CA VAL A 196 17.15 -4.07 24.15
C VAL A 196 18.60 -3.71 23.88
N ASP A 197 19.17 -4.37 22.87
CA ASP A 197 20.47 -4.04 22.28
C ASP A 197 20.28 -3.58 20.81
N THR A 198 21.36 -3.13 20.18
CA THR A 198 21.30 -2.42 18.90
C THR A 198 22.26 -3.00 17.86
N ILE A 199 21.89 -2.87 16.59
CA ILE A 199 22.75 -3.14 15.44
C ILE A 199 22.69 -1.91 14.56
N TYR A 200 23.84 -1.29 14.31
CA TYR A 200 23.96 -0.19 13.36
C TYR A 200 24.37 -0.74 11.99
N ASP A 201 23.55 -0.46 10.98
CA ASP A 201 23.88 -0.73 9.59
C ASP A 201 24.44 0.52 8.93
N ALA A 202 25.74 0.49 8.62
CA ALA A 202 26.44 1.63 8.02
C ALA A 202 26.06 1.89 6.55
N LEU A 203 25.44 0.91 5.88
CA LEU A 203 25.01 1.07 4.48
C LEU A 203 23.78 1.96 4.38
N GLU A 204 22.77 1.68 5.20
CA GLU A 204 21.51 2.44 5.25
C GLU A 204 21.54 3.57 6.30
N ASP A 205 22.64 3.71 7.03
CA ASP A 205 22.82 4.68 8.13
C ASP A 205 21.68 4.63 9.17
N VAL A 206 21.33 3.41 9.59
CA VAL A 206 20.17 3.18 10.46
C VAL A 206 20.47 2.16 11.56
N THR A 207 19.81 2.31 12.70
CA THR A 207 19.90 1.37 13.82
C THR A 207 18.64 0.52 13.90
N MET A 208 18.82 -0.80 13.92
CA MET A 208 17.79 -1.74 14.36
C MET A 208 18.07 -2.22 15.78
N TYR A 209 17.06 -2.86 16.37
CA TYR A 209 17.10 -3.28 17.76
C TYR A 209 16.76 -4.76 17.88
N TYR A 210 17.28 -5.41 18.91
CA TYR A 210 16.98 -6.80 19.18
C TYR A 210 17.02 -7.10 20.68
N VAL A 211 16.38 -8.21 21.04
CA VAL A 211 16.46 -8.84 22.36
C VAL A 211 16.57 -10.34 22.16
N VAL A 212 17.43 -11.00 22.93
CA VAL A 212 17.49 -12.47 23.04
C VAL A 212 16.99 -12.81 24.44
N ASP A 213 15.95 -13.64 24.54
CA ASP A 213 15.25 -13.91 25.80
C ASP A 213 16.07 -14.83 26.71
N GLU A 214 16.60 -15.91 26.13
CA GLU A 214 17.39 -16.92 26.82
C GLU A 214 18.52 -17.38 25.91
N SER A 215 19.73 -17.54 26.45
CA SER A 215 20.86 -18.03 25.67
C SER A 215 21.00 -19.54 25.72
N THR A 216 21.43 -20.12 24.61
CA THR A 216 21.74 -21.54 24.48
C THR A 216 23.23 -21.80 24.21
N ASP A 217 23.63 -23.06 24.30
CA ASP A 217 24.93 -23.55 23.82
C ASP A 217 24.88 -24.03 22.36
N GLY A 218 23.81 -23.69 21.62
CA GLY A 218 23.64 -24.06 20.21
C GLY A 218 24.67 -23.37 19.30
N PRO A 219 24.89 -23.89 18.08
CA PRO A 219 25.72 -23.22 17.09
C PRO A 219 25.22 -21.78 16.83
N PRO A 220 26.12 -20.79 16.73
CA PRO A 220 25.74 -19.42 16.38
C PRO A 220 25.30 -19.35 14.92
N VAL A 221 24.33 -18.48 14.66
CA VAL A 221 23.99 -18.10 13.28
C VAL A 221 25.15 -17.30 12.71
N ALA A 222 25.73 -17.79 11.62
CA ALA A 222 26.84 -17.15 10.92
C ALA A 222 26.42 -16.78 9.50
N ILE A 223 27.16 -15.87 8.86
CA ILE A 223 27.07 -15.65 7.42
C ILE A 223 27.30 -16.99 6.70
N ASP A 224 26.56 -17.19 5.60
CA ASP A 224 26.54 -18.38 4.76
C ASP A 224 25.93 -19.64 5.42
N SER A 225 25.52 -19.57 6.70
CA SER A 225 24.72 -20.64 7.31
C SER A 225 23.29 -20.66 6.78
N THR A 226 22.75 -21.87 6.58
CA THR A 226 21.32 -22.09 6.34
C THR A 226 20.62 -22.15 7.68
N VAL A 227 19.61 -21.31 7.88
CA VAL A 227 18.83 -21.24 9.11
C VAL A 227 17.38 -21.59 8.85
N GLN A 228 16.77 -22.35 9.76
CA GLN A 228 15.32 -22.48 9.84
C GLN A 228 14.80 -21.71 11.03
N ILE A 229 13.74 -20.91 10.84
CA ILE A 229 13.12 -20.14 11.91
C ILE A 229 11.61 -20.34 11.97
N ALA A 230 11.07 -20.32 13.19
CA ALA A 230 9.68 -19.98 13.43
C ALA A 230 9.59 -18.49 13.76
N TYR A 231 8.55 -17.82 13.27
CA TYR A 231 8.40 -16.39 13.52
C TYR A 231 6.95 -15.94 13.57
N LYS A 232 6.75 -14.77 14.18
CA LYS A 232 5.53 -13.98 14.12
C LYS A 232 5.87 -12.51 13.88
N GLY A 233 5.46 -11.99 12.73
CA GLY A 233 5.64 -10.60 12.32
C GLY A 233 4.40 -9.74 12.58
N TYR A 234 4.60 -8.60 13.23
CA TYR A 234 3.54 -7.65 13.55
C TYR A 234 4.06 -6.20 13.55
N LEU A 235 3.13 -5.26 13.42
CA LEU A 235 3.45 -3.83 13.53
C LEU A 235 3.58 -3.41 14.99
N THR A 236 4.12 -2.22 15.25
CA THR A 236 4.26 -1.68 16.62
C THR A 236 2.92 -1.50 17.35
N ASP A 237 1.80 -1.47 16.61
CA ASP A 237 0.43 -1.47 17.15
C ASP A 237 -0.13 -2.87 17.48
N GLY A 238 0.65 -3.94 17.22
CA GLY A 238 0.30 -5.33 17.49
C GLY A 238 -0.45 -6.05 16.37
N ARG A 239 -0.79 -5.39 15.26
CA ARG A 239 -1.42 -6.06 14.11
C ARG A 239 -0.45 -7.02 13.44
N VAL A 240 -0.86 -8.29 13.35
CA VAL A 240 -0.08 -9.36 12.73
C VAL A 240 -0.23 -9.30 11.22
N PHE A 241 0.89 -9.30 10.48
CA PHE A 241 0.89 -9.32 9.02
C PHE A 241 1.40 -10.64 8.44
N ASP A 242 2.23 -11.38 9.18
CA ASP A 242 2.77 -12.68 8.73
C ASP A 242 3.20 -13.54 9.92
N GLN A 243 3.14 -14.87 9.77
CA GLN A 243 3.63 -15.82 10.79
C GLN A 243 3.75 -17.24 10.24
N THR A 244 4.69 -18.00 10.79
CA THR A 244 4.73 -19.46 10.62
C THR A 244 3.61 -20.12 11.44
N VAL A 245 2.98 -21.16 10.88
CA VAL A 245 1.94 -21.94 11.58
C VAL A 245 2.32 -23.41 11.57
N GLY A 246 2.36 -24.03 12.76
CA GLY A 246 2.80 -25.42 12.92
C GLY A 246 4.28 -25.57 12.63
N GLU A 247 4.67 -26.67 11.99
CA GLU A 247 6.07 -26.98 11.63
C GLU A 247 6.46 -26.41 10.25
N ASN A 248 5.77 -25.37 9.78
CA ASN A 248 6.11 -24.67 8.54
C ASN A 248 7.14 -23.57 8.83
N TYR A 249 8.39 -23.96 9.07
CA TYR A 249 9.49 -23.04 9.30
C TYR A 249 9.91 -22.33 8.01
N TYR A 250 10.47 -21.13 8.15
CA TYR A 250 11.06 -20.40 7.04
C TYR A 250 12.56 -20.65 7.02
N GLU A 251 13.07 -21.05 5.86
CA GLU A 251 14.47 -21.39 5.63
C GLU A 251 15.11 -20.42 4.66
N PHE A 252 16.31 -19.94 4.97
CA PHE A 252 17.12 -19.12 4.07
C PHE A 252 18.60 -19.17 4.47
N VAL A 253 19.47 -18.71 3.56
CA VAL A 253 20.92 -18.58 3.79
C VAL A 253 21.22 -17.16 4.29
N VAL A 254 21.88 -17.04 5.44
CA VAL A 254 22.23 -15.74 6.02
C VAL A 254 23.32 -15.08 5.20
N GLY A 255 23.19 -13.78 4.90
CA GLY A 255 24.10 -13.06 4.01
C GLY A 255 23.81 -13.20 2.50
N ASP A 256 22.97 -14.14 2.06
CA ASP A 256 22.58 -14.25 0.65
C ASP A 256 21.39 -13.34 0.31
N TYR A 257 21.69 -12.23 -0.37
CA TYR A 257 20.71 -11.27 -0.88
C TYR A 257 20.29 -11.52 -2.34
N THR A 258 20.78 -12.60 -2.96
CA THR A 258 20.61 -12.85 -4.40
C THR A 258 19.42 -13.74 -4.72
N ALA A 259 18.97 -14.57 -3.76
CA ALA A 259 17.80 -15.41 -3.93
C ALA A 259 16.51 -14.57 -4.06
N GLU A 260 15.61 -14.97 -4.97
CA GLU A 260 14.29 -14.33 -5.10
C GLU A 260 13.45 -14.45 -3.81
N THR A 261 13.73 -15.47 -3.01
CA THR A 261 13.09 -15.75 -1.72
C THR A 261 13.87 -15.17 -0.55
N SER A 262 14.96 -14.43 -0.78
CA SER A 262 15.77 -13.83 0.27
C SER A 262 14.90 -12.91 1.16
N PRO A 263 15.01 -12.99 2.49
CA PRO A 263 14.23 -12.15 3.38
C PRO A 263 14.75 -10.71 3.40
N ILE A 264 14.07 -9.87 4.19
CA ILE A 264 14.48 -8.48 4.40
C ILE A 264 15.87 -8.38 5.05
N ARG A 265 16.60 -7.30 4.78
CA ARG A 265 17.95 -7.04 5.31
C ARG A 265 18.03 -7.14 6.84
N GLY A 266 17.00 -6.67 7.54
CA GLY A 266 16.95 -6.76 8.99
C GLY A 266 16.95 -8.18 9.55
N TRP A 267 16.51 -9.19 8.78
CA TRP A 267 16.61 -10.59 9.21
C TRP A 267 18.04 -11.11 9.11
N HIS A 268 18.73 -10.84 8.00
CA HIS A 268 20.13 -11.23 7.84
C HIS A 268 20.99 -10.63 8.96
N LEU A 269 20.84 -9.33 9.23
CA LEU A 269 21.60 -8.64 10.30
C LEU A 269 21.18 -9.09 11.71
N GLY A 270 19.88 -9.21 11.95
CA GLY A 270 19.34 -9.51 13.27
C GLY A 270 19.66 -10.91 13.74
N LEU A 271 19.55 -11.90 12.85
CA LEU A 271 19.71 -13.31 13.22
C LEU A 271 21.16 -13.69 13.51
N GLU A 272 22.17 -12.96 13.02
CA GLU A 272 23.58 -13.10 13.43
C GLU A 272 23.81 -12.89 14.95
N ARG A 273 22.81 -12.38 15.67
CA ARG A 273 22.85 -12.22 17.14
C ARG A 273 22.26 -13.40 17.91
N PHE A 274 21.78 -14.42 17.20
CA PHE A 274 21.13 -15.59 17.77
C PHE A 274 21.98 -16.85 17.58
N LYS A 275 21.63 -17.87 18.36
CA LYS A 275 22.08 -19.25 18.20
C LYS A 275 20.90 -20.17 17.99
N GLU A 276 21.17 -21.37 17.52
CA GLU A 276 20.17 -22.43 17.48
C GLU A 276 19.47 -22.62 18.83
N GLY A 277 18.14 -22.69 18.80
CA GLY A 277 17.26 -22.83 19.95
C GLY A 277 16.96 -21.52 20.69
N GLU A 278 17.60 -20.40 20.35
CA GLU A 278 17.32 -19.12 20.99
C GLU A 278 16.04 -18.49 20.45
N LYS A 279 15.35 -17.78 21.35
CA LYS A 279 14.17 -16.98 21.05
C LYS A 279 14.45 -15.53 21.35
N GLY A 280 13.72 -14.67 20.67
CA GLY A 280 13.83 -13.25 20.95
C GLY A 280 13.03 -12.42 19.97
N ARG A 281 13.37 -11.15 19.93
CA ARG A 281 12.65 -10.14 19.17
C ARG A 281 13.60 -9.31 18.33
N LEU A 282 13.20 -9.06 17.08
CA LEU A 282 13.80 -8.08 16.19
C LEU A 282 12.85 -6.91 16.02
N ILE A 283 13.36 -5.67 16.12
CA ILE A 283 12.63 -4.44 15.82
C ILE A 283 13.37 -3.77 14.68
N ILE A 284 12.76 -3.80 13.51
CA ILE A 284 13.40 -3.52 12.23
C ILE A 284 12.80 -2.24 11.65
N PRO A 285 13.58 -1.15 11.52
CA PRO A 285 13.13 0.09 10.90
C PRO A 285 12.83 -0.13 9.40
N TYR A 286 11.99 0.72 8.82
CA TYR A 286 11.52 0.58 7.44
C TYR A 286 12.67 0.41 6.41
N LEU A 287 13.80 1.10 6.60
CA LEU A 287 14.98 1.03 5.73
C LEU A 287 15.58 -0.38 5.64
N LEU A 288 15.47 -1.17 6.71
CA LEU A 288 15.95 -2.56 6.75
C LEU A 288 14.82 -3.57 6.48
N ALA A 289 13.63 -3.08 6.11
CA ALA A 289 12.42 -3.84 5.84
C ALA A 289 11.88 -3.56 4.43
N TYR A 290 10.64 -3.04 4.30
CA TYR A 290 9.97 -2.79 3.02
C TYR A 290 10.02 -1.32 2.55
N GLY A 291 10.80 -0.48 3.24
CA GLY A 291 11.14 0.86 2.79
C GLY A 291 9.96 1.83 2.64
N ALA A 292 10.20 2.88 1.87
CA ALA A 292 9.29 4.01 1.66
C ALA A 292 8.01 3.66 0.87
N TYR A 293 7.93 2.44 0.34
CA TYR A 293 6.79 1.98 -0.48
C TYR A 293 5.99 0.87 0.19
N GLY A 294 6.55 0.17 1.18
CA GLY A 294 5.88 -0.96 1.81
C GLY A 294 5.70 -2.15 0.86
N LYS A 295 4.68 -2.97 1.12
CA LYS A 295 4.35 -4.17 0.35
C LYS A 295 2.85 -4.19 0.03
N TYR A 296 2.51 -4.54 -1.20
CA TYR A 296 1.13 -4.69 -1.66
C TYR A 296 0.83 -6.13 -2.07
N THR A 297 -0.42 -6.53 -1.91
CA THR A 297 -0.93 -7.82 -2.39
C THR A 297 -1.09 -7.82 -3.91
N SER A 298 -1.33 -9.00 -4.49
CA SER A 298 -1.66 -9.12 -5.91
C SER A 298 -2.96 -8.42 -6.33
N LEU A 299 -3.83 -8.10 -5.36
CA LEU A 299 -5.06 -7.32 -5.56
C LEU A 299 -4.85 -5.81 -5.36
N GLY A 300 -3.61 -5.38 -5.12
CA GLY A 300 -3.25 -3.98 -4.88
C GLY A 300 -3.72 -3.44 -3.55
N ASN A 301 -3.99 -4.32 -2.56
CA ASN A 301 -4.23 -3.90 -1.18
C ASN A 301 -2.92 -3.86 -0.41
N VAL A 302 -2.86 -3.08 0.66
CA VAL A 302 -1.64 -2.97 1.47
C VAL A 302 -1.48 -4.23 2.31
N ALA A 303 -0.32 -4.88 2.18
CA ALA A 303 0.13 -5.94 3.09
C ALA A 303 1.02 -5.39 4.19
N ILE A 304 1.89 -4.42 3.85
CA ILE A 304 2.76 -3.71 4.80
C ILE A 304 2.76 -2.23 4.40
N PRO A 305 2.38 -1.31 5.30
CA PRO A 305 2.38 0.12 5.00
C PRO A 305 3.77 0.67 4.64
N PRO A 306 3.82 1.82 3.94
CA PRO A 306 5.03 2.62 3.79
C PRO A 306 5.62 3.10 5.13
N TYR A 307 6.95 3.22 5.20
CA TYR A 307 7.67 3.75 6.37
C TYR A 307 7.24 3.06 7.67
N GLU A 308 7.17 1.73 7.63
CA GLU A 308 6.63 0.94 8.71
C GLU A 308 7.73 0.11 9.37
N THR A 309 7.91 0.34 10.68
CA THR A 309 8.72 -0.52 11.53
C THR A 309 8.05 -1.87 11.69
N LEU A 310 8.83 -2.94 11.48
CA LEU A 310 8.37 -4.30 11.70
C LEU A 310 8.94 -4.87 12.99
N VAL A 311 8.09 -5.59 13.72
CA VAL A 311 8.51 -6.36 14.89
C VAL A 311 8.35 -7.84 14.56
N PHE A 312 9.38 -8.61 14.87
CA PHE A 312 9.35 -10.06 14.74
C PHE A 312 9.69 -10.71 16.06
N ASP A 313 8.81 -11.57 16.57
CA ASP A 313 9.20 -12.59 17.54
C ASP A 313 9.74 -13.78 16.73
N VAL A 314 10.95 -14.22 17.04
CA VAL A 314 11.68 -15.26 16.30
C VAL A 314 12.15 -16.37 17.23
N GLU A 315 12.20 -17.60 16.70
CA GLU A 315 12.84 -18.77 17.30
C GLU A 315 13.70 -19.43 16.22
N VAL A 316 15.00 -19.56 16.50
CA VAL A 316 15.92 -20.26 15.60
C VAL A 316 15.79 -21.76 15.86
N ILE A 317 15.33 -22.49 14.85
CA ILE A 317 15.03 -23.92 14.96
C ILE A 317 16.27 -24.77 14.68
N SER A 318 16.99 -24.44 13.60
CA SER A 318 18.24 -25.10 13.23
C SER A 318 19.21 -24.13 12.57
N VAL A 319 20.50 -24.42 12.72
CA VAL A 319 21.58 -23.73 12.02
C VAL A 319 22.50 -24.78 11.38
N GLU A 320 22.56 -24.76 10.05
CA GLU A 320 23.44 -25.62 9.26
C GLU A 320 24.56 -24.74 8.67
N PRO A 321 25.83 -24.91 9.10
CA PRO A 321 26.97 -24.19 8.52
C PRO A 321 27.13 -24.53 7.03
N GLU A 322 27.73 -23.62 6.25
CA GLU A 322 28.10 -23.92 4.87
C GLU A 322 29.07 -25.12 4.83
N ASP A 323 28.75 -26.13 4.02
CA ASP A 323 29.62 -27.30 3.81
C ASP A 323 30.85 -26.88 2.99
N ASP A 324 31.99 -26.67 3.65
CA ASP A 324 33.31 -26.42 3.02
C ASP A 324 33.84 -27.60 2.17
N ASP A 325 33.10 -28.71 2.05
CA ASP A 325 33.57 -30.00 1.52
C ASP A 325 33.37 -30.20 0.00
N GLU A 326 32.76 -29.27 -0.75
CA GLU A 326 32.76 -29.30 -2.23
C GLU A 326 33.98 -28.56 -2.84
N ILE A 327 35.18 -28.88 -2.36
CA ILE A 327 36.38 -28.69 -3.19
C ILE A 327 36.31 -29.73 -4.30
N HIS A 328 35.76 -29.34 -5.46
CA HIS A 328 35.99 -30.04 -6.71
C HIS A 328 37.51 -30.28 -6.84
N PRO A 329 38.01 -31.53 -6.82
CA PRO A 329 39.42 -31.77 -7.07
C PRO A 329 39.70 -31.28 -8.49
N ASP A 330 40.58 -30.28 -8.58
CA ASP A 330 41.12 -29.77 -9.84
C ASP A 330 41.40 -30.96 -10.76
N THR A 331 40.76 -30.96 -11.93
CA THR A 331 41.18 -31.83 -13.03
C THR A 331 42.54 -31.34 -13.52
N GLU A 332 43.61 -31.74 -12.82
CA GLU A 332 44.91 -31.93 -13.45
C GLU A 332 44.84 -33.20 -14.30
N GLU A 333 44.72 -33.04 -15.61
CA GLU A 333 45.58 -33.67 -16.64
C GLU A 333 45.30 -33.12 -18.05
#